data_AF-A0A1A9BJF2-F1
#
_entry.id   AF-A0A1A9BJF2-F1
#
_cell.length_a   1.000
_cell.length_b   1.000
_cell.length_c   1.000
_cell.angle_alpha   90.00
_cell.angle_beta   90.00
_cell.angle_gamma   90.00
#
_symmetry.space_group_name_H-M   'P 1'
#
loop_
_entity.id
_entity.type
_entity.pdbx_description
1 polymer ?
#
loop_
_entity_poly.entity_id
_entity_poly.type
_entity_poly.pdbx_seq_one_letter_code
_entity_poly.pdbx_strand_id
1 'polypeptide(L)'
;MGAEARGFEVTAAALTGHARSVDRIAGEIGTAHDAGAHVRMGAEAYGQIPVCQAIPFLLDFLQGPAVDALAAAREALQSAAGALDTTVTAYHDTDGTVSALFQRLHR
;
A
#
# COMPACT_ATOMS: atom_id res chain seq x y z
N MET A 1 -0.22 -19.25 -38.78
CA MET A 1 0.48 -18.10 -38.18
C MET A 1 -0.52 -17.36 -37.31
N GLY A 2 -0.80 -17.92 -36.13
CA GLY A 2 -1.79 -17.38 -35.19
C GLY A 2 -1.15 -16.21 -34.47
N ALA A 3 -1.78 -15.03 -34.55
CA ALA A 3 -1.41 -13.90 -33.73
C ALA A 3 -1.63 -14.30 -32.27
N GLU A 4 -0.52 -14.55 -31.58
CA GLU A 4 -0.48 -14.74 -30.13
C GLU A 4 -1.22 -13.58 -29.48
N ALA A 5 -2.20 -13.92 -28.64
CA ALA A 5 -2.71 -12.99 -27.66
C ALA A 5 -1.49 -12.51 -26.86
N ARG A 6 -1.04 -11.29 -27.12
CA ARG A 6 -0.15 -10.55 -26.22
C ARG A 6 -0.95 -10.22 -24.96
N GLY A 7 -1.36 -11.26 -24.23
CA GLY A 7 -1.75 -11.13 -22.85
C GLY A 7 -0.51 -10.66 -22.12
N PHE A 8 -0.64 -9.63 -21.29
CA PHE A 8 0.43 -9.19 -20.41
C PHE A 8 0.94 -10.40 -19.66
N GLU A 9 2.11 -10.92 -20.05
CA GLU A 9 2.79 -12.00 -19.34
C GLU A 9 3.39 -11.37 -18.09
N VAL A 10 2.51 -11.13 -17.12
CA VAL A 10 2.89 -10.68 -15.80
C VAL A 10 3.60 -11.86 -15.15
N THR A 11 4.92 -11.80 -15.09
CA THR A 11 5.72 -12.84 -14.44
C THR A 11 5.50 -12.77 -12.93
N ALA A 12 5.54 -13.92 -12.25
CA ALA A 12 5.48 -13.96 -10.79
C ALA A 12 6.51 -13.01 -10.14
N ALA A 13 7.70 -12.89 -10.74
CA ALA A 13 8.74 -11.96 -10.31
C ALA A 13 8.32 -10.48 -10.41
N ALA A 14 7.59 -10.08 -11.46
CA ALA A 14 7.07 -8.73 -11.60
C ALA A 14 5.99 -8.42 -10.55
N LEU A 15 5.11 -9.38 -10.24
CA LEU A 15 4.12 -9.26 -9.17
C LEU A 15 4.77 -9.11 -7.80
N THR A 16 5.77 -9.94 -7.47
CA THR A 16 6.51 -9.82 -6.21
C THR A 16 7.23 -8.47 -6.11
N GLY A 17 7.81 -7.98 -7.21
CA GLY A 17 8.42 -6.66 -7.27
C GLY A 17 7.43 -5.54 -6.99
N HIS A 18 6.22 -5.63 -7.56
CA HIS A 18 5.17 -4.66 -7.34
C HIS A 18 4.61 -4.71 -5.91
N ALA A 19 4.39 -5.91 -5.36
CA ALA A 19 3.94 -6.10 -3.98
C ALA A 19 4.90 -5.44 -2.97
N ARG A 20 6.22 -5.62 -3.14
CA ARG A 20 7.23 -4.93 -2.31
C ARG A 20 7.19 -3.41 -2.47
N SER A 21 6.95 -2.91 -3.69
CA SER A 21 6.84 -1.47 -3.90
C SER A 21 5.60 -0.88 -3.22
N VAL A 22 4.47 -1.60 -3.26
CA VAL A 22 3.24 -1.20 -2.57
C VAL A 22 3.43 -1.21 -1.06
N ASP A 23 4.08 -2.24 -0.52
CA ASP A 23 4.37 -2.35 0.91
C ASP A 23 5.30 -1.22 1.40
N ARG A 24 6.33 -0.88 0.62
CA ARG A 24 7.20 0.28 0.92
C ARG A 24 6.39 1.59 0.99
N ILE A 25 5.50 1.82 0.02
CA ILE A 25 4.65 3.03 0.02
C ILE A 25 3.71 3.02 1.22
N ALA A 26 3.16 1.87 1.61
CA ALA A 26 2.34 1.73 2.80
C ALA A 26 3.13 2.10 4.08
N GLY A 27 4.41 1.72 4.16
CA GLY A 27 5.31 2.13 5.24
C GLY A 27 5.58 3.64 5.28
N GLU A 28 5.76 4.27 4.13
CA GLU A 28 5.92 5.73 4.02
C GLU A 28 4.66 6.49 4.46
N ILE A 29 3.47 6.00 4.06
CA ILE A 29 2.19 6.54 4.53
C ILE A 29 2.01 6.33 6.03
N GLY A 30 2.41 5.17 6.57
CA GLY A 30 2.43 4.94 8.01
C GLY A 30 3.29 5.95 8.76
N THR A 31 4.47 6.26 8.21
CA THR A 31 5.35 7.29 8.78
C THR A 31 4.70 8.68 8.74
N ALA A 32 4.03 9.03 7.64
CA ALA A 32 3.30 10.28 7.52
C ALA A 32 2.11 10.38 8.49
N HIS A 33 1.39 9.28 8.69
CA HIS A 33 0.33 9.16 9.69
C HIS A 33 0.87 9.43 11.10
N ASP A 34 1.94 8.75 11.49
CA ASP A 34 2.52 8.87 12.83
C ASP A 34 3.05 10.28 13.09
N ALA A 35 3.67 10.90 12.08
CA ALA A 35 4.06 12.31 12.13
C ALA A 35 2.83 13.23 12.28
N GLY A 36 1.77 13.01 11.49
CA GLY A 36 0.53 13.79 11.57
C GLY A 36 -0.19 13.65 12.92
N ALA A 37 -0.16 12.46 13.52
CA ALA A 37 -0.74 12.21 14.84
C ALA A 37 0.07 12.87 15.98
N HIS A 38 1.38 13.00 15.82
CA HIS A 38 2.27 13.61 16.82
C HIS A 38 2.42 15.13 16.69
N VAL A 39 2.30 15.70 15.48
CA VAL A 39 2.36 17.15 15.27
C VAL A 39 1.00 17.78 15.60
N ARG A 40 0.57 17.69 16.86
CA ARG A 40 -0.49 18.55 17.39
C ARG A 40 0.14 19.81 17.93
N MET A 41 0.18 20.86 17.12
CA MET A 41 0.65 22.17 17.56
C MET A 41 -0.32 22.72 18.59
N GLY A 42 0.10 22.78 19.86
CA GLY A 42 -0.69 23.35 20.94
C GLY A 42 -1.01 24.83 20.68
N ALA A 43 -2.13 25.32 21.22
CA ALA A 43 -2.55 26.72 21.07
C ALA A 43 -1.48 27.72 21.54
N GLU A 44 -0.60 27.28 22.44
CA GLU A 44 0.56 28.02 22.95
C GLU A 44 1.56 28.41 21.84
N ALA A 45 1.63 27.65 20.74
CA ALA A 45 2.55 27.90 19.63
C ALA A 45 2.14 29.11 18.75
N TYR A 46 0.87 29.52 18.82
CA TYR A 46 0.30 30.56 17.96
C TYR A 46 0.23 31.96 18.60
N GLY A 47 0.75 32.12 19.82
CA GLY A 47 0.76 33.39 20.55
C GLY A 47 -0.63 33.81 21.07
N GLN A 48 -0.68 34.80 21.97
CA GLN A 48 -1.91 35.21 22.66
C GLN A 48 -2.82 36.18 21.88
N ILE A 49 -2.53 36.47 20.60
CA ILE A 49 -3.40 37.35 19.81
C ILE A 49 -4.71 36.60 19.50
N PRO A 50 -5.90 37.20 19.74
CA PRO A 50 -7.19 36.50 19.65
C PRO A 50 -7.51 35.93 18.26
N VAL A 51 -6.92 36.45 17.18
CA VAL A 51 -7.06 35.88 15.83
C VAL A 51 -6.27 34.58 15.67
N CYS A 52 -5.10 34.48 16.31
CA CYS A 52 -4.22 33.32 16.21
C CYS A 52 -4.73 32.14 17.03
N GLN A 53 -5.54 32.39 18.06
CA GLN A 53 -6.19 31.38 18.90
C GLN A 53 -7.24 30.54 18.15
N ALA A 54 -7.77 31.03 17.02
CA ALA A 54 -8.74 30.30 16.20
C ALA A 54 -8.07 29.29 15.24
N ILE A 55 -6.77 29.45 14.97
CA ILE A 55 -6.02 28.62 14.01
C ILE A 55 -5.95 27.15 14.45
N PRO A 56 -5.65 26.80 15.73
CA PRO A 56 -5.64 25.40 16.18
C PRO A 56 -6.98 24.70 15.97
N PHE A 57 -8.10 25.39 16.19
CA PHE A 57 -9.43 24.81 15.99
C PHE A 57 -9.72 24.50 14.51
N LEU A 58 -9.33 25.40 13.60
CA LEU A 58 -9.44 25.19 12.15
C LEU A 58 -8.53 24.06 11.67
N LEU A 59 -7.32 23.95 12.24
CA LEU A 59 -6.38 22.88 11.93
C LEU A 59 -6.86 21.53 12.46
N ASP A 60 -7.37 21.46 13.69
CA ASP A 60 -7.93 20.22 14.28
C ASP A 60 -9.05 19.64 13.41
N PHE A 61 -9.90 20.50 12.83
CA PHE A 61 -10.98 20.08 11.92
C PHE A 61 -10.45 19.38 10.66
N LEU A 62 -9.29 19.78 10.15
CA LEU A 62 -8.66 19.18 8.97
C LEU A 62 -7.75 17.99 9.33
N GLN A 63 -7.09 18.07 10.48
CA GLN A 63 -6.07 17.14 10.91
C GLN A 63 -6.65 15.76 11.23
N GLY A 64 -7.81 15.70 11.90
CA GLY A 64 -8.50 14.43 12.17
C GLY A 64 -8.80 13.64 10.89
N PRO A 65 -9.59 14.20 9.94
CA PRO A 65 -9.90 13.54 8.68
C PRO A 65 -8.67 13.20 7.83
N ALA A 66 -7.60 14.02 7.89
CA ALA A 66 -6.37 13.74 7.17
C ALA A 66 -5.63 12.52 7.74
N VAL A 67 -5.55 12.41 9.07
CA VAL A 67 -4.95 11.26 9.75
C VAL A 67 -5.77 9.99 9.46
N ASP A 68 -7.10 10.07 9.54
CA ASP A 68 -7.99 8.94 9.20
C ASP A 68 -7.83 8.50 7.74
N ALA A 69 -7.70 9.44 6.81
CA ALA A 69 -7.47 9.15 5.40
C ALA A 69 -6.12 8.45 5.16
N LEU A 70 -5.07 8.85 5.88
CA LEU A 70 -3.76 8.18 5.81
C LEU A 70 -3.83 6.76 6.38
N ALA A 71 -4.58 6.54 7.47
CA ALA A 71 -4.80 5.20 8.02
C ALA A 71 -5.54 4.30 7.02
N ALA A 72 -6.63 4.78 6.43
CA ALA A 72 -7.38 4.04 5.41
C ALA A 72 -6.54 3.75 4.15
N ALA A 73 -5.72 4.72 3.71
CA ALA A 73 -4.82 4.52 2.58
C ALA A 73 -3.77 3.43 2.86
N ARG A 74 -3.19 3.42 4.06
CA ARG A 74 -2.27 2.36 4.50
C ARG A 74 -2.94 0.99 4.48
N GLU A 75 -4.14 0.86 5.05
CA GLU A 75 -4.87 -0.40 5.08
C GLU A 75 -5.18 -0.93 3.66
N ALA A 76 -5.61 -0.03 2.76
CA ALA A 76 -5.88 -0.38 1.37
C ALA A 76 -4.61 -0.88 0.64
N LEU A 77 -3.47 -0.23 0.86
CA LEU A 77 -2.20 -0.67 0.28
C LEU A 77 -1.73 -2.02 0.84
N GLN A 78 -1.88 -2.25 2.14
CA GLN A 78 -1.55 -3.53 2.76
C GLN A 78 -2.44 -4.66 2.24
N SER A 79 -3.74 -4.39 2.06
CA SER A 79 -4.68 -5.33 1.44
C SER A 79 -4.28 -5.64 -0.01
N ALA A 80 -3.92 -4.63 -0.80
CA ALA A 80 -3.45 -4.81 -2.17
C ALA A 80 -2.16 -5.65 -2.24
N ALA A 81 -1.18 -5.38 -1.36
CA ALA A 81 0.04 -6.18 -1.27
C ALA A 81 -0.26 -7.66 -0.94
N GLY A 82 -1.16 -7.92 0.02
CA GLY A 82 -1.57 -9.28 0.36
C GLY A 82 -2.28 -10.01 -0.80
N ALA A 83 -3.10 -9.30 -1.57
CA ALA A 83 -3.74 -9.86 -2.76
C ALA A 83 -2.71 -10.20 -3.86
N LEU A 84 -1.66 -9.38 -4.02
CA LEU A 84 -0.55 -9.67 -4.95
C LEU A 84 0.24 -10.91 -4.51
N ASP A 85 0.56 -11.05 -3.22
CA ASP A 85 1.26 -12.23 -2.69
C ASP A 85 0.43 -13.52 -2.86
N THR A 86 -0.89 -13.43 -2.63
CA THR A 86 -1.82 -14.54 -2.88
C THR A 86 -1.79 -14.94 -4.36
N THR A 87 -1.77 -13.97 -5.27
CA THR A 87 -1.70 -14.19 -6.71
C THR A 87 -0.39 -14.85 -7.12
N VAL A 88 0.74 -14.39 -6.57
CA VAL A 88 2.08 -14.98 -6.80
C VAL A 88 2.11 -16.44 -6.34
N THR A 89 1.53 -16.73 -5.18
CA THR A 89 1.46 -18.10 -4.65
C THR A 89 0.68 -19.03 -5.57
N ALA A 90 -0.48 -18.58 -6.06
CA ALA A 90 -1.28 -19.35 -7.01
C ALA A 90 -0.54 -19.61 -8.34
N TYR A 91 0.25 -18.64 -8.82
CA TYR A 91 1.12 -18.83 -9.98
C TYR A 91 2.17 -19.92 -9.73
N HIS A 92 2.87 -19.86 -8.60
CA HIS A 92 3.90 -20.85 -8.25
C HIS A 92 3.33 -22.27 -8.08
N ASP A 93 2.16 -22.41 -7.46
CA ASP A 93 1.51 -23.71 -7.29
C ASP A 93 1.08 -24.33 -8.62
N THR A 94 0.58 -23.49 -9.54
CA THR A 94 0.18 -23.90 -10.89
C THR A 94 1.42 -24.34 -11.69
N ASP A 95 2.47 -23.53 -11.71
CA ASP A 95 3.73 -23.85 -12.39
C ASP A 95 4.37 -25.12 -11.83
N GLY A 96 4.38 -25.29 -10.51
CA GLY A 96 4.91 -26.48 -9.84
C GLY A 96 4.13 -27.74 -10.22
N THR A 97 2.80 -27.65 -10.26
CA THR A 97 1.93 -28.78 -10.65
C THR A 97 2.15 -29.17 -12.10
N VAL A 98 2.23 -28.20 -13.01
CA VAL A 98 2.48 -28.44 -14.44
C VAL A 98 3.87 -29.03 -14.65
N SER A 99 4.89 -28.51 -13.97
CA SER A 99 6.27 -29.03 -14.06
C SER A 99 6.36 -30.48 -13.58
N ALA A 100 5.69 -30.81 -12.46
CA ALA A 100 5.66 -32.17 -11.92
C ALA A 100 4.95 -33.16 -12.86
N LEU A 101 3.87 -32.73 -13.52
CA LEU A 101 3.19 -33.54 -14.54
C LEU A 101 4.08 -33.77 -15.76
N PHE A 102 4.76 -32.73 -16.23
CA PHE A 102 5.68 -32.83 -17.37
C PHE A 102 6.85 -33.78 -17.06
N GLN A 103 7.45 -33.67 -15.87
CA GLN A 103 8.52 -34.58 -15.41
C GLN A 103 8.05 -36.04 -15.32
N ARG A 104 6.77 -36.29 -15.01
CA ARG A 104 6.19 -37.64 -15.01
C ARG A 104 5.94 -38.20 -16.40
N LEU A 105 5.56 -37.35 -17.36
CA LEU A 105 5.30 -37.78 -18.74
C LEU A 105 6.59 -38.08 -19.53
N HIS A 106 7.69 -37.44 -19.15
CA HIS A 106 8.99 -37.56 -19.83
C HIS A 106 9.96 -38.57 -19.18
N ARG A 107 9.46 -39.36 -18.22
CA ARG A 107 10.14 -40.50 -17.60
C ARG A 107 9.52 -41.79 -18.12
#